data_AF-M0GFY7-F1
#
_entry.id   AF-M0GFY7-F1
#
_cell.length_a   1.000
_cell.length_b   1.000
_cell.length_c   1.000
_cell.angle_alpha   90.00
_cell.angle_beta   90.00
_cell.angle_gamma   90.00
#
_symmetry.space_group_name_H-M   'P 1'
#
loop_
_entity.id
_entity.type
_entity.pdbx_description
1 polymer ?
#
loop_
_entity_poly.entity_id
_entity_poly.type
_entity_poly.pdbx_seq_one_letter_code
_entity_poly.pdbx_strand_id
1 'polypeptide(L)'
;MTNSSAPVDANARARVDGDALLSELDIDAAEIDRRKSFVRLSAADERRLSDLQPLFDEFADEFAAEFYDHLGEHAAATTFFGRSTKNTEMLQADQATYLRELGRGEYGEDYFAKRARIGKLHDMIDLGPKFYLGAYSVYYEGILGAVADEVKAEFTGGGRTVGDAFGADGDGAGDAEDGGGLLSGLFGGAAGVSGGLRGGDDRVEDAVDEVVARILPVLKLLSLDQQVAMETYIHSYSQAAREAAERRRALANEVEADVSEPVESLLRTSEEVTERTDDIETTARAQADDMATVAAEVSDMSATVEEIAATAEEVERTSADAATRAAEGEDAADEAIDVMRDVSEAAETASEDVQQLHDQIAEIDEVLDAINDIAEQTNLLALNASIEAARAGDAGEGFAVVASEVKNLAEESQARAAEVEGTVGNIQSEARETIESLSQTTGRLYDGIDRGEDVMRSLSDISAAVEQATVGVGEVASATDDQAESAEQIAGMVDDATERATAVSDQIGEIADANRSQTEQVLSIRDAAARLGGGETGGAGGAGTPLEPNSDTPTTGGVDGPPAGVRDESGFDEPPSRRLSNDGGTSE
;
A
#
# COMPACT_ATOMS: atom_id res chain seq x y z
N MET A 1 1.36 43.19 -11.04
CA MET A 1 1.31 44.21 -12.10
C MET A 1 -0.14 44.38 -12.54
N THR A 2 -0.91 45.18 -11.80
CA THR A 2 -2.26 45.59 -12.21
C THR A 2 -2.12 46.75 -13.18
N ASN A 3 -2.10 46.39 -14.47
CA ASN A 3 -2.08 47.31 -15.59
C ASN A 3 -3.50 47.86 -15.78
N SER A 4 -3.79 49.03 -15.18
CA SER A 4 -4.87 49.96 -15.55
C SER A 4 -5.00 51.04 -14.46
N SER A 5 -4.12 52.04 -14.44
CA SER A 5 -4.44 53.29 -13.74
C SER A 5 -5.13 54.21 -14.74
N ALA A 6 -6.38 54.56 -14.46
CA ALA A 6 -7.00 55.69 -15.13
C ALA A 6 -6.08 56.91 -14.97
N PRO A 7 -5.95 57.78 -15.99
CA PRO A 7 -5.16 58.99 -15.87
C PRO A 7 -5.66 59.80 -14.67
N VAL A 8 -4.73 60.36 -13.90
CA VAL A 8 -5.04 61.22 -12.76
C VAL A 8 -5.91 62.37 -13.28
N ASP A 9 -7.16 62.40 -12.85
CA ASP A 9 -8.16 63.37 -13.32
C ASP A 9 -8.26 64.59 -12.38
N ALA A 10 -9.14 65.53 -12.71
CA ALA A 10 -9.30 66.74 -11.91
C ALA A 10 -9.80 66.46 -10.49
N ASN A 11 -10.61 65.41 -10.30
CA ASN A 11 -11.15 65.04 -8.99
C ASN A 11 -10.05 64.44 -8.11
N ALA A 12 -9.25 63.53 -8.66
CA ALA A 12 -8.10 62.95 -7.98
C ALA A 12 -7.10 64.03 -7.56
N ARG A 13 -6.83 65.02 -8.41
CA ARG A 13 -5.97 66.17 -8.05
C ARG A 13 -6.58 67.06 -6.97
N ALA A 14 -7.89 67.30 -6.99
CA ALA A 14 -8.56 68.17 -6.03
C ALA A 14 -8.57 67.58 -4.60
N ARG A 15 -8.45 66.26 -4.46
CA ARG A 15 -8.37 65.57 -3.15
C ARG A 15 -7.00 65.66 -2.49
N VAL A 16 -5.97 66.09 -3.22
CA VAL A 16 -4.64 66.28 -2.64
C VAL A 16 -4.63 67.62 -1.91
N ASP A 17 -4.71 67.53 -0.59
CA ASP A 17 -4.68 68.66 0.34
C ASP A 17 -3.23 68.90 0.78
N GLY A 18 -2.72 70.11 0.55
CA GLY A 18 -1.35 70.49 0.87
C GLY A 18 -1.12 70.59 2.38
N ASP A 19 -2.10 71.08 3.15
CA ASP A 19 -1.97 71.32 4.58
C ASP A 19 -1.99 70.00 5.35
N ALA A 20 -2.82 69.06 4.89
CA ALA A 20 -2.83 67.69 5.38
C ALA A 20 -1.49 67.00 5.13
N LEU A 21 -0.92 67.16 3.93
CA LEU A 21 0.40 66.62 3.61
C LEU A 21 1.50 67.22 4.48
N LEU A 22 1.50 68.54 4.73
CA LEU A 22 2.48 69.13 5.65
C LEU A 22 2.40 68.50 7.04
N SER A 23 1.18 68.23 7.53
CA SER A 23 0.98 67.54 8.80
C SER A 23 1.47 66.09 8.77
N GLU A 24 1.25 65.36 7.68
CA GLU A 24 1.71 63.98 7.48
C GLU A 24 3.25 63.87 7.33
N LEU A 25 3.89 64.95 6.87
CA LEU A 25 5.33 65.08 6.72
C LEU A 25 6.02 65.74 7.92
N ASP A 26 5.27 66.08 8.99
CA ASP A 26 5.77 66.80 10.17
C ASP A 26 6.43 68.17 9.83
N ILE A 27 5.92 68.87 8.81
CA ILE A 27 6.40 70.19 8.38
C ILE A 27 5.48 71.28 8.95
N ASP A 28 5.83 71.78 10.14
CA ASP A 28 5.17 72.95 10.76
C ASP A 28 5.94 74.26 10.49
N ALA A 29 5.39 75.41 10.90
CA ALA A 29 6.06 76.70 10.80
C ALA A 29 7.50 76.71 11.36
N ALA A 30 7.75 76.00 12.47
CA ALA A 30 9.07 75.93 13.07
C ALA A 30 10.05 75.13 12.22
N GLU A 31 9.60 74.06 11.57
CA GLU A 31 10.37 73.28 10.62
C GLU A 31 10.66 74.07 9.34
N ILE A 32 9.69 74.82 8.83
CA ILE A 32 9.90 75.73 7.70
C ILE A 32 11.00 76.74 8.01
N ASP A 33 10.95 77.38 9.19
CA ASP A 33 11.99 78.31 9.64
C ASP A 33 13.36 77.65 9.78
N ARG A 34 13.41 76.40 10.30
CA ARG A 34 14.65 75.61 10.36
C ARG A 34 15.21 75.33 8.97
N ARG A 35 14.39 74.93 8.01
CA ARG A 35 14.82 74.65 6.63
C ARG A 35 15.32 75.91 5.94
N LYS A 36 14.60 77.03 6.07
CA LYS A 36 15.05 78.34 5.58
C LYS A 36 16.41 78.73 6.17
N SER A 37 16.56 78.58 7.48
CA SER A 37 17.83 78.84 8.17
C SER A 37 18.95 77.93 7.67
N PHE A 38 18.68 76.63 7.47
CA PHE A 38 19.62 75.64 6.98
C PHE A 38 20.14 75.98 5.57
N VAL A 39 19.25 76.37 4.65
CA VAL A 39 19.65 76.83 3.31
C VAL A 39 20.12 78.29 3.28
N ARG A 40 20.13 78.98 4.44
CA ARG A 40 20.49 80.39 4.59
C ARG A 40 19.62 81.34 3.76
N LEU A 41 18.32 81.04 3.61
CA LEU A 41 17.33 81.93 3.03
C LEU A 41 16.90 82.94 4.09
N SER A 42 17.45 84.15 4.00
CA SER A 42 17.15 85.26 4.91
C SER A 42 16.00 86.13 4.39
N ALA A 43 15.43 86.96 5.25
CA ALA A 43 14.46 87.98 4.83
C ALA A 43 15.04 89.01 3.82
N ALA A 44 16.38 89.09 3.67
CA ALA A 44 16.99 89.86 2.58
C ALA A 44 16.95 89.08 1.25
N ASP A 45 17.11 87.77 1.27
CA ASP A 45 16.94 86.90 0.10
C ASP A 45 15.47 86.90 -0.36
N GLU A 46 14.50 86.87 0.55
CA GLU A 46 13.07 86.95 0.21
C GLU A 46 12.70 88.27 -0.47
N ARG A 47 13.27 89.39 0.00
CA ARG A 47 13.11 90.69 -0.66
C ARG A 47 13.74 90.71 -2.05
N ARG A 48 14.95 90.13 -2.21
CA ARG A 48 15.59 90.01 -3.52
C ARG A 48 14.78 89.15 -4.50
N LEU A 49 14.14 88.09 -4.00
CA LEU A 49 13.22 87.30 -4.82
C LEU A 49 11.98 88.12 -5.20
N SER A 50 11.45 88.94 -4.29
CA SER A 50 10.38 89.90 -4.59
C SER A 50 10.78 90.94 -5.62
N ASP A 51 12.03 91.42 -5.58
CA ASP A 51 12.56 92.38 -6.57
C ASP A 51 12.67 91.75 -7.98
N LEU A 52 12.85 90.42 -8.05
CA LEU A 52 12.86 89.64 -9.31
C LEU A 52 11.45 89.33 -9.84
N GLN A 53 10.37 89.73 -9.16
CA GLN A 53 9.02 89.44 -9.60
C GLN A 53 8.72 89.89 -11.05
N PRO A 54 9.09 91.12 -11.48
CA PRO A 54 8.85 91.56 -12.85
C PRO A 54 9.54 90.66 -13.89
N LEU A 55 10.77 90.21 -13.60
CA LEU A 55 11.51 89.27 -14.45
C LEU A 55 10.78 87.93 -14.56
N PHE A 56 10.34 87.36 -13.45
CA PHE A 56 9.56 86.12 -13.47
C PHE A 56 8.21 86.29 -14.18
N ASP A 57 7.55 87.44 -14.05
CA ASP A 57 6.28 87.71 -14.73
C ASP A 57 6.43 87.79 -16.25
N GLU A 58 7.55 88.34 -16.75
CA GLU A 58 7.90 88.44 -18.17
C GLU A 58 8.36 87.10 -18.76
N PHE A 59 9.20 86.35 -18.04
CA PHE A 59 9.84 85.12 -18.52
C PHE A 59 9.00 83.85 -18.35
N ALA A 60 8.07 83.81 -17.38
CA ALA A 60 7.44 82.56 -16.95
C ALA A 60 6.69 81.79 -18.04
N ASP A 61 5.98 82.47 -18.94
CA ASP A 61 5.17 81.80 -19.98
C ASP A 61 6.06 81.23 -21.10
N GLU A 62 7.09 81.97 -21.53
CA GLU A 62 8.05 81.53 -22.54
C GLU A 62 8.88 80.35 -22.02
N PHE A 63 9.40 80.46 -20.80
CA PHE A 63 10.15 79.37 -20.18
C PHE A 63 9.29 78.13 -19.94
N ALA A 64 8.02 78.29 -19.54
CA ALA A 64 7.15 77.13 -19.37
C ALA A 64 6.94 76.38 -20.69
N ALA A 65 6.85 77.08 -21.82
CA ALA A 65 6.79 76.46 -23.14
C ALA A 65 8.08 75.69 -23.45
N GLU A 66 9.24 76.34 -23.30
CA GLU A 66 10.56 75.74 -23.53
C GLU A 66 10.82 74.52 -22.62
N PHE A 67 10.40 74.60 -21.35
CA PHE A 67 10.51 73.52 -20.37
C PHE A 67 9.76 72.26 -20.83
N TYR A 68 8.53 72.42 -21.33
CA TYR A 68 7.74 71.29 -21.82
C TYR A 68 8.18 70.80 -23.20
N ASP A 69 8.74 71.67 -24.04
CA ASP A 69 9.38 71.27 -25.30
C ASP A 69 10.60 70.38 -25.01
N HIS A 70 11.48 70.82 -24.09
CA HIS A 70 12.62 70.04 -23.64
C HIS A 70 12.21 68.68 -23.03
N LEU A 71 11.19 68.65 -22.16
CA LEU A 71 10.65 67.38 -21.65
C LEU A 71 10.04 66.52 -22.78
N GLY A 72 9.49 67.14 -23.81
CA GLY A 72 8.92 66.50 -25.00
C GLY A 72 9.96 65.79 -25.87
N GLU A 73 11.19 66.29 -25.91
CA GLU A 73 12.32 65.68 -26.65
C GLU A 73 12.79 64.36 -26.01
N HIS A 74 12.50 64.16 -24.72
CA HIS A 74 12.87 62.96 -23.99
C HIS A 74 11.73 61.94 -23.93
N ALA A 75 11.82 60.89 -24.75
CA ALA A 75 10.80 59.84 -24.85
C ALA A 75 10.36 59.25 -23.49
N ALA A 76 11.26 59.12 -22.51
CA ALA A 76 10.91 58.65 -21.17
C ALA A 76 10.01 59.61 -20.38
N ALA A 77 10.20 60.93 -20.54
CA ALA A 77 9.39 61.94 -19.88
C ALA A 77 7.98 62.07 -20.50
N THR A 78 7.87 61.89 -21.83
CA THR A 78 6.56 61.92 -22.52
C THR A 78 5.57 60.86 -22.04
N THR A 79 6.06 59.74 -21.48
CA THR A 79 5.20 58.67 -20.95
C THR A 79 4.35 59.12 -19.76
N PHE A 80 4.78 60.15 -19.02
CA PHE A 80 4.04 60.67 -17.86
C PHE A 80 2.89 61.60 -18.27
N PHE A 81 2.96 62.22 -19.46
CA PHE A 81 1.88 63.10 -19.94
C PHE A 81 0.57 62.33 -20.17
N GLY A 82 0.65 61.06 -20.57
CA GLY A 82 -0.52 60.18 -20.70
C GLY A 82 -1.13 59.72 -19.36
N ARG A 83 -0.47 60.00 -18.23
CA ARG A 83 -0.92 59.60 -16.88
C ARG A 83 -1.70 60.69 -16.15
N SER A 84 -1.89 61.86 -16.77
CA SER A 84 -2.70 62.97 -16.26
C SER A 84 -3.71 63.39 -17.32
N THR A 85 -4.89 63.87 -16.90
CA THR A 85 -5.87 64.46 -17.83
C THR A 85 -5.56 65.91 -18.21
N LYS A 86 -4.50 66.53 -17.70
CA LYS A 86 -4.07 67.87 -18.13
C LYS A 86 -3.35 67.76 -19.47
N ASN A 87 -3.72 68.63 -20.43
CA ASN A 87 -2.96 68.78 -21.66
C ASN A 87 -1.70 69.63 -21.40
N THR A 88 -0.80 69.69 -22.38
CA THR A 88 0.46 70.43 -22.27
C THR A 88 0.25 71.91 -21.97
N GLU A 89 -0.74 72.56 -22.58
CA GLU A 89 -1.07 73.98 -22.33
C GLU A 89 -1.43 74.24 -20.86
N MET A 90 -2.26 73.38 -20.26
CA MET A 90 -2.62 73.48 -18.84
C MET A 90 -1.42 73.23 -17.92
N LEU A 91 -0.54 72.31 -18.29
CA LEU A 91 0.69 72.03 -17.55
C LEU A 91 1.69 73.19 -17.64
N GLN A 92 1.85 73.79 -18.82
CA GLN A 92 2.63 75.01 -19.03
C GLN A 92 2.08 76.17 -18.19
N ALA A 93 0.75 76.34 -18.13
CA ALA A 93 0.13 77.37 -17.30
C ALA A 93 0.38 77.17 -15.79
N ASP A 94 0.30 75.93 -15.30
CA ASP A 94 0.67 75.61 -13.90
C ASP A 94 2.14 75.92 -13.63
N GLN A 95 3.00 75.57 -14.58
CA GLN A 95 4.45 75.72 -14.51
C GLN A 95 4.87 77.20 -14.51
N ALA A 96 4.22 78.02 -15.34
CA ALA A 96 4.38 79.47 -15.36
C ALA A 96 3.86 80.11 -14.07
N THR A 97 2.76 79.60 -13.51
CA THR A 97 2.25 80.05 -12.20
C THR A 97 3.28 79.79 -11.10
N TYR A 98 3.91 78.62 -11.09
CA TYR A 98 4.98 78.31 -10.14
C TYR A 98 6.18 79.25 -10.26
N LEU A 99 6.64 79.58 -11.48
CA LEU A 99 7.77 80.51 -11.66
C LEU A 99 7.46 81.89 -11.10
N ARG A 100 6.23 82.38 -11.30
CA ARG A 100 5.78 83.64 -10.70
C ARG A 100 5.72 83.56 -9.18
N GLU A 101 5.42 82.39 -8.61
CA GLU A 101 5.46 82.15 -7.16
C GLU A 101 6.87 82.25 -6.58
N LEU A 102 7.91 81.88 -7.35
CA LEU A 102 9.30 82.07 -6.92
C LEU A 102 9.63 83.53 -6.67
N GLY A 103 8.99 84.47 -7.39
CA GLY A 103 9.20 85.91 -7.26
C GLY A 103 8.29 86.62 -6.24
N ARG A 104 7.43 85.93 -5.48
CA ARG A 104 6.46 86.62 -4.59
C ARG A 104 7.05 87.14 -3.27
N GLY A 105 8.17 86.58 -2.81
CA GLY A 105 8.76 86.92 -1.51
C GLY A 105 8.05 86.32 -0.29
N GLU A 106 7.02 85.49 -0.47
CA GLU A 106 6.23 84.85 0.60
C GLU A 106 6.39 83.32 0.59
N TYR A 107 7.27 82.79 1.44
CA TYR A 107 7.58 81.34 1.49
C TYR A 107 7.19 80.70 2.82
N GLY A 108 5.94 80.90 3.24
CA GLY A 108 5.38 80.33 4.47
C GLY A 108 4.73 78.95 4.26
N GLU A 109 3.84 78.56 5.18
CA GLU A 109 3.09 77.29 5.13
C GLU A 109 2.35 77.11 3.80
N ASP A 110 1.65 78.13 3.30
CA ASP A 110 0.94 78.09 2.02
C ASP A 110 1.84 77.72 0.83
N TYR A 111 3.10 78.19 0.84
CA TYR A 111 4.07 77.88 -0.21
C TYR A 111 4.52 76.43 -0.10
N PHE A 112 4.87 75.97 1.11
CA PHE A 112 5.27 74.58 1.37
C PHE A 112 4.14 73.59 1.08
N ALA A 113 2.90 73.92 1.42
CA ALA A 113 1.71 73.10 1.16
C ALA A 113 1.51 72.89 -0.35
N LYS A 114 1.71 73.93 -1.16
CA LYS A 114 1.72 73.81 -2.63
C LYS A 114 2.84 72.91 -3.12
N ARG A 115 4.06 73.02 -2.56
CA ARG A 115 5.20 72.15 -2.94
C ARG A 115 4.97 70.68 -2.58
N ALA A 116 4.46 70.39 -1.39
CA ALA A 116 4.11 69.03 -0.96
C ALA A 116 3.02 68.45 -1.86
N ARG A 117 2.01 69.25 -2.21
CA ARG A 117 0.97 68.86 -3.16
C ARG A 117 1.53 68.53 -4.54
N ILE A 118 2.47 69.31 -5.08
CA ILE A 118 3.14 68.98 -6.35
C ILE A 118 3.93 67.67 -6.25
N GLY A 119 4.68 67.47 -5.16
CA GLY A 119 5.37 66.21 -4.89
C GLY A 119 4.42 65.01 -4.92
N LYS A 120 3.26 65.12 -4.27
CA LYS A 120 2.25 64.06 -4.23
C LYS A 120 1.58 63.82 -5.59
N LEU A 121 1.33 64.89 -6.35
CA LEU A 121 0.79 64.78 -7.70
C LEU A 121 1.76 64.08 -8.66
N HIS A 122 3.06 64.32 -8.51
CA HIS A 122 4.09 63.62 -9.27
C HIS A 122 4.22 62.15 -8.88
N ASP A 123 4.14 61.83 -7.60
CA ASP A 123 4.01 60.46 -7.09
C ASP A 123 2.78 59.74 -7.68
N MET A 124 1.62 60.40 -7.74
CA MET A 124 0.38 59.83 -8.29
C MET A 124 0.44 59.49 -9.78
N ILE A 125 1.24 60.22 -10.56
CA ILE A 125 1.50 59.90 -11.98
C ILE A 125 2.74 58.99 -12.14
N ASP A 126 3.31 58.50 -11.04
CA ASP A 126 4.50 57.65 -11.01
C ASP A 126 5.69 58.31 -11.74
N LEU A 127 5.77 59.64 -11.66
CA LEU A 127 6.94 60.40 -12.07
C LEU A 127 8.01 60.15 -11.01
N GLY A 128 9.02 59.34 -11.32
CA GLY A 128 10.06 59.04 -10.34
C GLY A 128 10.90 60.27 -9.94
N PRO A 129 11.50 60.28 -8.74
CA PRO A 129 12.27 61.42 -8.21
C PRO A 129 13.43 61.84 -9.11
N LYS A 130 14.00 60.91 -9.90
CA LYS A 130 15.05 61.20 -10.88
C LYS A 130 14.61 62.17 -11.98
N PHE A 131 13.35 62.05 -12.45
CA PHE A 131 12.82 62.93 -13.49
C PHE A 131 12.46 64.29 -12.90
N TYR A 132 11.85 64.28 -11.72
CA TYR A 132 11.53 65.51 -10.99
C TYR A 132 12.78 66.33 -10.66
N LEU A 133 13.81 65.71 -10.08
CA LEU A 133 15.08 66.40 -9.77
C LEU A 133 15.85 66.78 -11.05
N GLY A 134 15.84 65.92 -12.07
CA GLY A 134 16.47 66.20 -13.35
C GLY A 134 15.91 67.46 -14.01
N ALA A 135 14.60 67.67 -13.92
CA ALA A 135 13.94 68.85 -14.49
C ALA A 135 14.46 70.18 -13.91
N TYR A 136 15.01 70.19 -12.69
CA TYR A 136 15.60 71.41 -12.09
C TYR A 136 16.80 71.94 -12.88
N SER A 137 17.51 71.12 -13.68
CA SER A 137 18.60 71.63 -14.52
C SER A 137 18.12 72.66 -15.54
N VAL A 138 16.91 72.48 -16.07
CA VAL A 138 16.28 73.41 -17.02
C VAL A 138 15.98 74.74 -16.34
N TYR A 139 15.53 74.72 -15.07
CA TYR A 139 15.31 75.95 -14.30
C TYR A 139 16.61 76.67 -13.98
N TYR A 140 17.67 75.93 -13.64
CA TYR A 140 18.97 76.54 -13.38
C TYR A 140 19.52 77.23 -14.62
N GLU A 141 19.39 76.63 -15.80
CA GLU A 141 19.82 77.21 -17.07
C GLU A 141 18.97 78.43 -17.44
N GLY A 142 17.63 78.29 -17.45
CA GLY A 142 16.73 79.35 -17.86
C GLY A 142 16.72 80.57 -16.94
N ILE A 143 16.66 80.36 -15.61
CA ILE A 143 16.63 81.48 -14.66
C ILE A 143 17.99 82.19 -14.60
N LEU A 144 19.10 81.44 -14.67
CA LEU A 144 20.42 82.06 -14.73
C LEU A 144 20.59 82.90 -16.00
N GLY A 145 20.12 82.39 -17.15
CA GLY A 145 20.10 83.12 -18.41
C GLY A 145 19.29 84.42 -18.31
N ALA A 146 18.05 84.34 -17.83
CA ALA A 146 17.17 85.49 -17.67
C ALA A 146 17.75 86.57 -16.72
N VAL A 147 18.28 86.16 -15.56
CA VAL A 147 18.93 87.08 -14.62
C VAL A 147 20.19 87.69 -15.22
N ALA A 148 21.01 86.90 -15.93
CA ALA A 148 22.22 87.40 -16.56
C ALA A 148 21.93 88.41 -17.68
N ASP A 149 20.89 88.18 -18.49
CA ASP A 149 20.47 89.09 -19.56
C ASP A 149 19.88 90.39 -19.02
N GLU A 150 19.08 90.33 -17.95
CA GLU A 150 18.55 91.53 -17.27
C GLU A 150 19.68 92.38 -16.67
N VAL A 151 20.61 91.76 -15.93
CA VAL A 151 21.78 92.46 -15.38
C VAL A 151 22.64 93.03 -16.52
N LYS A 152 22.85 92.28 -17.61
CA LYS A 152 23.58 92.78 -18.78
C LYS A 152 22.88 93.99 -19.41
N ALA A 153 21.56 94.00 -19.50
CA ALA A 153 20.78 95.13 -20.00
C ALA A 153 20.91 96.38 -19.09
N GLU A 154 20.87 96.20 -17.77
CA GLU A 154 21.08 97.27 -16.77
C GLU A 154 22.47 97.90 -16.89
N PHE A 155 23.52 97.08 -17.07
CA PHE A 155 24.91 97.54 -17.11
C PHE A 155 25.36 98.05 -18.50
N THR A 156 24.62 97.74 -19.58
CA THR A 156 24.89 98.24 -20.95
C THR A 156 24.01 99.43 -21.36
N GLY A 157 22.89 99.70 -20.67
CA GLY A 157 21.89 100.72 -21.03
C GLY A 157 22.23 102.21 -20.74
N GLY A 158 23.44 102.51 -20.29
CA GLY A 158 23.88 103.88 -19.94
C GLY A 158 24.52 104.68 -21.08
N GLY A 159 23.82 104.92 -22.21
CA GLY A 159 24.33 105.81 -23.28
C GLY A 159 23.32 106.13 -24.39
N ARG A 160 23.03 107.41 -24.64
CA ARG A 160 22.05 107.85 -25.66
C ARG A 160 22.70 108.14 -27.04
N THR A 161 22.31 107.32 -28.03
CA THR A 161 22.02 107.57 -29.47
C THR A 161 23.02 108.24 -30.42
N VAL A 162 23.38 107.52 -31.51
CA VAL A 162 23.27 107.87 -32.96
C VAL A 162 23.17 106.50 -33.68
N GLY A 163 22.23 106.14 -34.56
CA GLY A 163 21.58 106.86 -35.66
C GLY A 163 22.09 106.27 -37.00
N ASP A 164 21.27 105.40 -37.61
CA ASP A 164 21.28 104.92 -39.01
C ASP A 164 22.58 104.45 -39.69
N ALA A 165 22.60 103.18 -40.12
CA ALA A 165 22.80 102.84 -41.54
C ALA A 165 22.46 101.37 -41.83
N PHE A 166 21.48 101.20 -42.71
CA PHE A 166 21.12 99.99 -43.41
C PHE A 166 22.31 99.27 -44.06
N GLY A 167 22.20 97.93 -44.13
CA GLY A 167 22.22 97.26 -45.43
C GLY A 167 23.41 96.38 -45.77
N ALA A 168 23.10 95.08 -45.82
CA ALA A 168 23.40 94.14 -46.90
C ALA A 168 24.83 93.59 -47.07
N ASP A 169 24.87 92.26 -46.95
CA ASP A 169 25.50 91.25 -47.81
C ASP A 169 27.01 91.26 -48.05
N GLY A 170 27.58 90.06 -47.90
CA GLY A 170 28.63 89.58 -48.79
C GLY A 170 29.84 88.95 -48.11
N ASP A 171 29.83 87.61 -48.07
CA ASP A 171 30.95 86.67 -48.24
C ASP A 171 32.40 87.16 -48.10
N GLY A 172 33.20 86.34 -47.39
CA GLY A 172 34.57 86.07 -47.79
C GLY A 172 35.61 86.00 -46.68
N ALA A 173 35.82 84.77 -46.19
CA ALA A 173 37.09 84.11 -45.85
C ALA A 173 38.27 84.93 -45.26
N GLY A 174 38.80 84.43 -44.14
CA GLY A 174 40.18 84.69 -43.72
C GLY A 174 40.47 84.23 -42.29
N ASP A 175 41.09 83.06 -42.17
CA ASP A 175 41.62 82.46 -40.94
C ASP A 175 42.43 83.42 -40.05
N ALA A 176 42.23 83.29 -38.74
CA ALA A 176 43.31 83.32 -37.76
C ALA A 176 42.87 82.58 -36.49
N GLU A 177 43.55 81.49 -36.19
CA GLU A 177 43.38 80.66 -35.00
C GLU A 177 43.81 81.38 -33.70
N ASP A 178 43.15 80.93 -32.64
CA ASP A 178 43.70 80.57 -31.33
C ASP A 178 43.47 81.52 -30.14
N GLY A 179 43.13 80.88 -29.01
CA GLY A 179 43.28 81.44 -27.67
C GLY A 179 42.01 81.51 -26.84
N GLY A 180 41.64 80.39 -26.21
CA GLY A 180 40.58 80.34 -25.20
C GLY A 180 40.92 81.03 -23.88
N GLY A 181 39.93 81.09 -23.00
CA GLY A 181 40.14 81.25 -21.56
C GLY A 181 39.23 82.25 -20.86
N LEU A 182 37.95 81.92 -20.66
CA LEU A 182 37.12 82.60 -19.64
C LEU A 182 37.28 82.00 -18.24
N LEU A 183 38.01 80.88 -18.10
CA LEU A 183 38.15 80.14 -16.84
C LEU A 183 39.54 80.25 -16.18
N SER A 184 40.45 81.08 -16.71
CA SER A 184 41.82 81.22 -16.20
C SER A 184 42.02 82.38 -15.20
N GLY A 185 40.99 83.18 -14.90
CA GLY A 185 41.07 84.35 -14.02
C GLY A 185 40.67 84.13 -12.56
N LEU A 186 40.10 82.97 -12.20
CA LEU A 186 39.43 82.77 -10.91
C LEU A 186 40.32 82.31 -9.75
N PHE A 187 41.59 81.95 -9.99
CA PHE A 187 42.51 81.57 -8.92
C PHE A 187 43.94 82.03 -9.18
N GLY A 188 44.24 83.30 -8.85
CA GLY A 188 45.61 83.79 -8.87
C GLY A 188 45.81 85.19 -8.30
N GLY A 189 46.36 85.25 -7.08
CA GLY A 189 47.33 86.30 -6.71
C GLY A 189 46.79 87.55 -6.04
N ALA A 190 47.00 87.61 -4.72
CA ALA A 190 46.84 88.79 -3.91
C ALA A 190 47.75 89.97 -4.31
N ALA A 191 47.28 91.15 -3.89
CA ALA A 191 47.98 92.41 -3.67
C ALA A 191 48.09 93.37 -4.87
N GLY A 192 47.25 94.41 -4.82
CA GLY A 192 47.51 95.66 -5.50
C GLY A 192 48.76 96.36 -4.95
N VAL A 193 49.55 96.90 -5.87
CA VAL A 193 50.06 98.28 -5.77
C VAL A 193 49.39 99.06 -6.89
N SER A 194 48.76 100.15 -6.45
CA SER A 194 47.91 101.11 -7.14
C SER A 194 48.54 101.81 -8.36
N GLY A 195 47.73 102.06 -9.41
CA GLY A 195 48.19 102.94 -10.48
C GLY A 195 47.26 103.32 -11.64
N GLY A 196 45.93 103.36 -11.46
CA GLY A 196 45.04 104.29 -12.18
C GLY A 196 44.85 104.15 -13.70
N LEU A 197 43.89 103.31 -14.11
CA LEU A 197 42.88 103.56 -15.16
C LEU A 197 41.63 102.70 -14.80
N ARG A 198 40.90 103.11 -13.75
CA ARG A 198 39.74 102.41 -13.15
C ARG A 198 38.43 102.84 -13.81
N GLY A 199 37.85 101.98 -14.65
CA GLY A 199 36.50 102.23 -15.17
C GLY A 199 35.88 101.09 -15.98
N GLY A 200 36.69 100.10 -16.40
CA GLY A 200 36.23 98.90 -17.11
C GLY A 200 36.08 97.66 -16.22
N ASP A 201 37.09 97.38 -15.38
CA ASP A 201 37.14 96.16 -14.53
C ASP A 201 36.08 96.18 -13.41
N ASP A 202 35.95 97.30 -12.69
CA ASP A 202 35.02 97.42 -11.54
C ASP A 202 33.54 97.20 -11.98
N ARG A 203 33.18 97.53 -13.24
CA ARG A 203 31.81 97.34 -13.76
C ARG A 203 31.46 95.89 -14.09
N VAL A 204 32.45 95.10 -14.48
CA VAL A 204 32.24 93.68 -14.77
C VAL A 204 32.17 92.90 -13.45
N GLU A 205 32.99 93.26 -12.47
CA GLU A 205 32.94 92.71 -11.11
C GLU A 205 31.58 93.00 -10.46
N ASP A 206 31.11 94.26 -10.52
CA ASP A 206 29.77 94.64 -10.01
C ASP A 206 28.63 93.87 -10.70
N ALA A 207 28.71 93.64 -12.01
CA ALA A 207 27.68 92.89 -12.75
C ALA A 207 27.67 91.39 -12.39
N VAL A 208 28.85 90.79 -12.19
CA VAL A 208 28.95 89.39 -11.76
C VAL A 208 28.42 89.23 -10.34
N ASP A 209 28.78 90.14 -9.43
CA ASP A 209 28.27 90.14 -8.06
C ASP A 209 26.75 90.32 -8.02
N GLU A 210 26.17 91.12 -8.92
CA GLU A 210 24.72 91.31 -9.03
C GLU A 210 23.99 90.05 -9.55
N VAL A 211 24.54 89.36 -10.55
CA VAL A 211 23.99 88.06 -11.01
C VAL A 211 24.05 87.03 -9.87
N VAL A 212 25.17 86.94 -9.15
CA VAL A 212 25.30 86.05 -8.00
C VAL A 212 24.32 86.43 -6.88
N ALA A 213 24.16 87.73 -6.62
CA ALA A 213 23.26 88.28 -5.61
C ALA A 213 21.78 87.98 -5.89
N ARG A 214 21.37 87.95 -7.17
CA ARG A 214 20.01 87.64 -7.63
C ARG A 214 19.75 86.14 -7.75
N ILE A 215 20.73 85.35 -8.18
CA ILE A 215 20.54 83.90 -8.39
C ILE A 215 20.63 83.07 -7.11
N LEU A 216 21.47 83.47 -6.14
CA LEU A 216 21.64 82.71 -4.90
C LEU A 216 20.32 82.54 -4.11
N PRO A 217 19.49 83.58 -3.91
CA PRO A 217 18.15 83.43 -3.34
C PRO A 217 17.29 82.38 -4.08
N VAL A 218 17.31 82.38 -5.41
CA VAL A 218 16.55 81.43 -6.24
C VAL A 218 17.04 80.00 -5.98
N LEU A 219 18.35 79.77 -6.01
CA LEU A 219 18.92 78.43 -5.76
C LEU A 219 18.59 77.90 -4.36
N LYS A 220 18.59 78.78 -3.35
CA LYS A 220 18.19 78.41 -1.98
C LYS A 220 16.72 78.00 -1.92
N LEU A 221 15.83 78.75 -2.58
CA LEU A 221 14.41 78.45 -2.64
C LEU A 221 14.13 77.16 -3.42
N LEU A 222 14.75 76.98 -4.59
CA LEU A 222 14.64 75.74 -5.37
C LEU A 222 15.15 74.52 -4.58
N SER A 223 16.16 74.69 -3.73
CA SER A 223 16.62 73.62 -2.82
C SER A 223 15.57 73.25 -1.77
N LEU A 224 14.82 74.23 -1.22
CA LEU A 224 13.70 73.94 -0.31
C LEU A 224 12.59 73.16 -1.02
N ASP A 225 12.26 73.54 -2.26
CA ASP A 225 11.26 72.83 -3.05
C ASP A 225 11.65 71.37 -3.32
N GLN A 226 12.93 71.13 -3.60
CA GLN A 226 13.45 69.78 -3.77
C GLN A 226 13.35 68.95 -2.48
N GLN A 227 13.62 69.56 -1.32
CA GLN A 227 13.49 68.89 -0.02
C GLN A 227 12.04 68.45 0.24
N VAL A 228 11.07 69.36 0.09
CA VAL A 228 9.65 69.07 0.34
C VAL A 228 9.12 67.99 -0.61
N ALA A 229 9.47 68.07 -1.90
CA ALA A 229 9.04 67.07 -2.86
C ALA A 229 9.68 65.69 -2.59
N MET A 230 10.97 65.63 -2.25
CA MET A 230 11.65 64.38 -1.91
C MET A 230 11.04 63.72 -0.67
N GLU A 231 10.71 64.51 0.34
CA GLU A 231 10.05 64.03 1.55
C GLU A 231 8.67 63.44 1.26
N THR A 232 7.93 64.04 0.32
CA THR A 232 6.66 63.49 -0.15
C THR A 232 6.82 62.12 -0.83
N TYR A 233 7.87 61.93 -1.66
CA TYR A 233 8.20 60.63 -2.25
C TYR A 233 8.60 59.59 -1.19
N ILE A 234 9.47 59.97 -0.25
CA ILE A 234 9.93 59.09 0.82
C ILE A 234 8.74 58.64 1.68
N HIS A 235 7.84 59.56 2.04
CA HIS A 235 6.64 59.24 2.78
C HIS A 235 5.77 58.23 2.03
N SER A 236 5.45 58.49 0.75
CA SER A 236 4.65 57.59 -0.08
C SER A 236 5.26 56.17 -0.18
N TYR A 237 6.57 56.07 -0.45
CA TYR A 237 7.25 54.78 -0.49
C TYR A 237 7.28 54.08 0.86
N SER A 238 7.48 54.81 1.96
CA SER A 238 7.48 54.24 3.31
C SER A 238 6.10 53.69 3.69
N GLN A 239 5.02 54.39 3.31
CA GLN A 239 3.66 53.97 3.54
C GLN A 239 3.33 52.72 2.71
N ALA A 240 3.63 52.73 1.42
CA ALA A 240 3.43 51.57 0.55
C ALA A 240 4.21 50.34 1.05
N ALA A 241 5.43 50.53 1.56
CA ALA A 241 6.23 49.46 2.16
C ALA A 241 5.60 48.91 3.45
N ARG A 242 5.08 49.77 4.33
CA ARG A 242 4.36 49.35 5.56
C ARG A 242 3.10 48.56 5.22
N GLU A 243 2.26 49.07 4.32
CA GLU A 243 1.04 48.38 3.88
C GLU A 243 1.34 47.03 3.20
N ALA A 244 2.44 46.94 2.46
CA ALA A 244 2.88 45.68 1.86
C ALA A 244 3.39 44.69 2.94
N ALA A 245 4.08 45.16 3.96
CA ALA A 245 4.55 44.33 5.07
C ALA A 245 3.37 43.82 5.93
N GLU A 246 2.39 44.67 6.22
CA GLU A 246 1.17 44.28 6.94
C GLU A 246 0.36 43.25 6.17
N ARG A 247 0.14 43.46 4.86
CA ARG A 247 -0.53 42.48 4.00
C ARG A 247 0.21 41.14 3.96
N ARG A 248 1.54 41.16 3.92
CA ARG A 248 2.35 39.94 3.93
C ARG A 248 2.21 39.17 5.24
N ARG A 249 2.22 39.86 6.39
CA ARG A 249 2.01 39.25 7.71
C ARG A 249 0.61 38.68 7.86
N ALA A 250 -0.41 39.41 7.40
CA ALA A 250 -1.79 38.92 7.42
C ALA A 250 -1.94 37.63 6.59
N LEU A 251 -1.39 37.63 5.36
CA LEU A 251 -1.41 36.44 4.50
C LEU A 251 -0.63 35.26 5.12
N ALA A 252 0.52 35.53 5.76
CA ALA A 252 1.30 34.49 6.41
C ALA A 252 0.55 33.83 7.56
N ASN A 253 -0.14 34.63 8.39
CA ASN A 253 -0.97 34.12 9.49
C ASN A 253 -2.21 33.37 8.96
N GLU A 254 -2.81 33.82 7.86
CA GLU A 254 -3.92 33.13 7.20
C GLU A 254 -3.47 31.77 6.67
N VAL A 255 -2.32 31.69 5.98
CA VAL A 255 -1.74 30.43 5.52
C VAL A 255 -1.41 29.49 6.68
N GLU A 256 -0.85 30.00 7.78
CA GLU A 256 -0.58 29.20 8.97
C GLU A 256 -1.87 28.63 9.59
N ALA A 257 -2.92 29.45 9.71
CA ALA A 257 -4.22 29.02 10.23
C ALA A 257 -4.89 27.97 9.32
N ASP A 258 -4.88 28.21 8.01
CA ASP A 258 -5.51 27.32 7.02
C ASP A 258 -4.81 25.97 6.90
N VAL A 259 -3.51 25.90 7.18
CA VAL A 259 -2.71 24.66 7.10
C VAL A 259 -2.70 23.88 8.42
N SER A 260 -2.90 24.54 9.56
CA SER A 260 -2.80 23.91 10.89
C SER A 260 -3.79 22.76 11.11
N GLU A 261 -5.08 22.97 10.83
CA GLU A 261 -6.11 21.95 11.01
C GLU A 261 -5.93 20.74 10.05
N PRO A 262 -5.68 20.94 8.73
CA PRO A 262 -5.37 19.83 7.84
C PRO A 262 -4.13 19.02 8.26
N VAL A 263 -3.07 19.67 8.73
CA VAL A 263 -1.86 19.02 9.23
C VAL A 263 -2.17 18.15 10.45
N GLU A 264 -2.88 18.68 11.45
CA GLU A 264 -3.25 17.90 12.63
C GLU A 264 -4.16 16.72 12.28
N SER A 265 -5.06 16.91 11.31
CA SER A 265 -5.90 15.83 10.83
C SER A 265 -5.10 14.74 10.12
N LEU A 266 -4.12 15.11 9.29
CA LEU A 266 -3.26 14.15 8.61
C LEU A 266 -2.40 13.37 9.60
N LEU A 267 -1.83 14.02 10.62
CA LEU A 267 -1.05 13.35 11.67
C LEU A 267 -1.89 12.29 12.40
N ARG A 268 -3.13 12.64 12.78
CA ARG A 268 -4.05 11.71 13.43
C ARG A 268 -4.40 10.52 12.53
N THR A 269 -4.68 10.77 11.26
CA THR A 269 -4.94 9.69 10.29
C THR A 269 -3.70 8.82 10.08
N SER A 270 -2.49 9.38 10.08
CA SER A 270 -1.25 8.59 10.04
C SER A 270 -1.05 7.72 11.28
N GLU A 271 -1.43 8.20 12.47
CA GLU A 271 -1.44 7.36 13.68
C GLU A 271 -2.44 6.21 13.54
N GLU A 272 -3.67 6.48 13.08
CA GLU A 272 -4.69 5.44 12.83
C GLU A 272 -4.24 4.40 11.78
N VAL A 273 -3.55 4.84 10.73
CA VAL A 273 -2.96 3.93 9.73
C VAL A 273 -1.90 3.04 10.37
N THR A 274 -1.08 3.56 11.29
CA THR A 274 -0.06 2.77 11.99
C THR A 274 -0.71 1.69 12.85
N GLU A 275 -1.70 2.05 13.67
CA GLU A 275 -2.44 1.10 14.51
C GLU A 275 -3.09 -0.01 13.67
N ARG A 276 -3.77 0.36 12.58
CA ARG A 276 -4.39 -0.62 11.67
C ARG A 276 -3.38 -1.53 10.99
N THR A 277 -2.19 -1.01 10.69
CA THR A 277 -1.13 -1.77 10.03
C THR A 277 -0.59 -2.84 10.99
N ASP A 278 -0.38 -2.50 12.27
CA ASP A 278 0.01 -3.46 13.32
C ASP A 278 -1.04 -4.56 13.55
N ASP A 279 -2.34 -4.20 13.52
CA ASP A 279 -3.44 -5.16 13.65
C ASP A 279 -3.47 -6.17 12.48
N ILE A 280 -3.29 -5.67 11.25
CA ILE A 280 -3.26 -6.52 10.05
C ILE A 280 -2.02 -7.43 10.10
N GLU A 281 -0.87 -6.91 10.50
CA GLU A 281 0.37 -7.69 10.64
C GLU A 281 0.21 -8.83 11.66
N THR A 282 -0.41 -8.54 12.81
CA THR A 282 -0.74 -9.54 13.83
C THR A 282 -1.68 -10.61 13.29
N THR A 283 -2.71 -10.21 12.54
CA THR A 283 -3.68 -11.13 11.92
C THR A 283 -3.01 -12.01 10.85
N ALA A 284 -2.14 -11.44 10.03
CA ALA A 284 -1.41 -12.19 9.00
C ALA A 284 -0.49 -13.25 9.62
N ARG A 285 0.21 -12.93 10.71
CA ARG A 285 1.02 -13.90 11.47
C ARG A 285 0.17 -15.00 12.07
N ALA A 286 -0.93 -14.65 12.74
CA ALA A 286 -1.85 -15.64 13.31
C ALA A 286 -2.41 -16.58 12.23
N GLN A 287 -2.73 -16.04 11.05
CA GLN A 287 -3.19 -16.86 9.92
C GLN A 287 -2.10 -17.83 9.42
N ALA A 288 -0.82 -17.42 9.39
CA ALA A 288 0.27 -18.32 9.04
C ALA A 288 0.44 -19.45 10.07
N ASP A 289 0.32 -19.15 11.36
CA ASP A 289 0.37 -20.14 12.44
C ASP A 289 -0.82 -21.12 12.39
N ASP A 290 -2.02 -20.61 12.11
CA ASP A 290 -3.21 -21.43 11.89
C ASP A 290 -3.03 -22.36 10.68
N MET A 291 -2.44 -21.88 9.59
CA MET A 291 -2.14 -22.70 8.42
C MET A 291 -1.11 -23.80 8.73
N ALA A 292 -0.10 -23.54 9.56
CA ALA A 292 0.81 -24.58 10.03
C ALA A 292 0.09 -25.68 10.84
N THR A 293 -0.93 -25.30 11.61
CA THR A 293 -1.78 -26.26 12.33
C THR A 293 -2.61 -27.10 11.36
N VAL A 294 -3.26 -26.47 10.37
CA VAL A 294 -4.02 -27.20 9.35
C VAL A 294 -3.11 -28.14 8.54
N ALA A 295 -1.89 -27.72 8.21
CA ALA A 295 -0.91 -28.56 7.53
C ALA A 295 -0.60 -29.85 8.32
N ALA A 296 -0.45 -29.74 9.64
CA ALA A 296 -0.22 -30.90 10.51
C ALA A 296 -1.42 -31.85 10.50
N GLU A 297 -2.64 -31.33 10.60
CA GLU A 297 -3.87 -32.14 10.54
C GLU A 297 -4.04 -32.84 9.18
N VAL A 298 -3.65 -32.17 8.08
CA VAL A 298 -3.65 -32.79 6.73
C VAL A 298 -2.61 -33.90 6.66
N SER A 299 -1.43 -33.73 7.25
CA SER A 299 -0.42 -34.79 7.33
C SER A 299 -0.92 -36.01 8.10
N ASP A 300 -1.60 -35.80 9.23
CA ASP A 300 -2.20 -36.88 10.02
C ASP A 300 -3.34 -37.57 9.26
N MET A 301 -4.12 -36.80 8.49
CA MET A 301 -5.15 -37.33 7.60
C MET A 301 -4.55 -38.23 6.51
N SER A 302 -3.46 -37.81 5.87
CA SER A 302 -2.75 -38.61 4.87
C SER A 302 -2.25 -39.94 5.45
N ALA A 303 -1.68 -39.92 6.67
CA ALA A 303 -1.26 -41.15 7.34
C ALA A 303 -2.45 -42.09 7.62
N THR A 304 -3.60 -41.53 8.00
CA THR A 304 -4.83 -42.30 8.24
C THR A 304 -5.40 -42.89 6.94
N VAL A 305 -5.32 -42.15 5.84
CA VAL A 305 -5.72 -42.61 4.49
C VAL A 305 -4.87 -43.82 4.07
N GLU A 306 -3.55 -43.74 4.26
CA GLU A 306 -2.64 -44.87 3.98
C GLU A 306 -2.96 -46.10 4.85
N GLU A 307 -3.28 -45.91 6.14
CA GLU A 307 -3.64 -47.00 7.05
C GLU A 307 -4.97 -47.67 6.64
N ILE A 308 -5.96 -46.89 6.22
CA ILE A 308 -7.24 -47.41 5.73
C ILE A 308 -7.04 -48.17 4.42
N ALA A 309 -6.23 -47.65 3.49
CA ALA A 309 -5.92 -48.33 2.24
C ALA A 309 -5.26 -49.70 2.49
N ALA A 310 -4.24 -49.76 3.36
CA ALA A 310 -3.59 -51.01 3.73
C ALA A 310 -4.57 -52.00 4.40
N THR A 311 -5.47 -51.50 5.25
CA THR A 311 -6.51 -52.32 5.90
C THR A 311 -7.51 -52.86 4.88
N ALA A 312 -7.90 -52.05 3.88
CA ALA A 312 -8.79 -52.47 2.80
C ALA A 312 -8.16 -53.61 1.97
N GLU A 313 -6.88 -53.48 1.59
CA GLU A 313 -6.14 -54.55 0.90
C GLU A 313 -6.05 -55.84 1.74
N GLU A 314 -5.82 -55.72 3.05
CA GLU A 314 -5.78 -56.87 3.94
C GLU A 314 -7.13 -57.59 4.06
N VAL A 315 -8.22 -56.83 4.13
CA VAL A 315 -9.59 -57.37 4.15
C VAL A 315 -9.94 -58.04 2.83
N GLU A 316 -9.56 -57.46 1.69
CA GLU A 316 -9.75 -58.07 0.37
C GLU A 316 -9.01 -59.42 0.28
N ARG A 317 -7.72 -59.45 0.65
CA ARG A 317 -6.92 -60.68 0.67
C ARG A 317 -7.52 -61.75 1.59
N THR A 318 -7.97 -61.35 2.78
CA THR A 318 -8.56 -62.28 3.75
C THR A 318 -9.93 -62.79 3.29
N SER A 319 -10.70 -61.95 2.60
CA SER A 319 -11.97 -62.34 1.98
C SER A 319 -11.75 -63.36 0.85
N ALA A 320 -10.75 -63.15 -0.01
CA ALA A 320 -10.39 -64.11 -1.06
C ALA A 320 -9.98 -65.48 -0.50
N ASP A 321 -9.20 -65.51 0.59
CA ASP A 321 -8.84 -66.75 1.29
C ASP A 321 -10.07 -67.43 1.91
N ALA A 322 -10.98 -66.66 2.53
CA ALA A 322 -12.22 -67.18 3.09
C ALA A 322 -13.14 -67.79 2.02
N ALA A 323 -13.28 -67.13 0.86
CA ALA A 323 -14.05 -67.63 -0.27
C ALA A 323 -13.47 -68.96 -0.80
N THR A 324 -12.15 -69.04 -0.95
CA THR A 324 -11.46 -70.26 -1.39
C THR A 324 -11.72 -71.41 -0.41
N ARG A 325 -11.58 -71.16 0.90
CA ARG A 325 -11.84 -72.18 1.94
C ARG A 325 -13.30 -72.60 2.01
N ALA A 326 -14.24 -71.68 1.76
CA ALA A 326 -15.66 -72.02 1.69
C ALA A 326 -15.93 -72.98 0.52
N ALA A 327 -15.39 -72.68 -0.66
CA ALA A 327 -15.50 -73.54 -1.84
C ALA A 327 -14.85 -74.93 -1.63
N GLU A 328 -13.63 -74.98 -1.07
CA GLU A 328 -12.99 -76.25 -0.70
C GLU A 328 -13.82 -77.05 0.32
N GLY A 329 -14.50 -76.36 1.24
CA GLY A 329 -15.40 -76.99 2.19
C GLY A 329 -16.66 -77.55 1.54
N GLU A 330 -17.21 -76.87 0.53
CA GLU A 330 -18.38 -77.34 -0.23
C GLU A 330 -18.03 -78.61 -0.98
N ASP A 331 -16.91 -78.63 -1.70
CA ASP A 331 -16.41 -79.81 -2.42
C ASP A 331 -16.21 -81.00 -1.47
N ALA A 332 -15.61 -80.78 -0.30
CA ALA A 332 -15.37 -81.84 0.68
C ALA A 332 -16.67 -82.37 1.32
N ALA A 333 -17.68 -81.50 1.50
CA ALA A 333 -18.99 -81.91 2.01
C ALA A 333 -19.75 -82.72 0.96
N ASP A 334 -19.70 -82.33 -0.32
CA ASP A 334 -20.31 -83.06 -1.43
C ASP A 334 -19.70 -84.46 -1.59
N GLU A 335 -18.36 -84.57 -1.57
CA GLU A 335 -17.67 -85.87 -1.61
C GLU A 335 -18.04 -86.77 -0.43
N ALA A 336 -18.17 -86.20 0.78
CA ALA A 336 -18.58 -86.95 1.96
C ALA A 336 -20.03 -87.46 1.86
N ILE A 337 -20.95 -86.67 1.30
CA ILE A 337 -22.33 -87.07 1.07
C ILE A 337 -22.39 -88.22 0.05
N ASP A 338 -21.63 -88.15 -1.04
CA ASP A 338 -21.59 -89.20 -2.05
C ASP A 338 -21.05 -90.51 -1.48
N VAL A 339 -19.99 -90.47 -0.67
CA VAL A 339 -19.49 -91.66 0.04
C VAL A 339 -20.57 -92.22 0.99
N MET A 340 -21.34 -91.37 1.69
CA MET A 340 -22.42 -91.86 2.56
C MET A 340 -23.56 -92.51 1.77
N ARG A 341 -23.89 -91.99 0.58
CA ARG A 341 -24.87 -92.58 -0.33
C ARG A 341 -24.42 -93.97 -0.79
N ASP A 342 -23.16 -94.11 -1.21
CA ASP A 342 -22.57 -95.39 -1.61
C ASP A 342 -22.60 -96.41 -0.46
N VAL A 343 -22.27 -95.99 0.76
CA VAL A 343 -22.32 -96.87 1.95
C VAL A 343 -23.76 -97.24 2.32
N SER A 344 -24.74 -96.34 2.10
CA SER A 344 -26.16 -96.62 2.33
C SER A 344 -26.65 -97.69 1.36
N GLU A 345 -26.34 -97.57 0.06
CA GLU A 345 -26.71 -98.57 -0.95
C GLU A 345 -26.05 -99.94 -0.66
N ALA A 346 -24.79 -99.94 -0.21
CA ALA A 346 -24.10 -101.17 0.20
C ALA A 346 -24.73 -101.81 1.45
N ALA A 347 -25.17 -101.01 2.42
CA ALA A 347 -25.84 -101.50 3.63
C ALA A 347 -27.24 -102.06 3.32
N GLU A 348 -27.99 -101.41 2.43
CA GLU A 348 -29.29 -101.90 1.94
C GLU A 348 -29.11 -103.23 1.21
N THR A 349 -28.14 -103.34 0.29
CA THR A 349 -27.80 -104.59 -0.40
C THR A 349 -27.42 -105.71 0.59
N ALA A 350 -26.58 -105.41 1.58
CA ALA A 350 -26.21 -106.38 2.61
C ALA A 350 -27.43 -106.84 3.44
N SER A 351 -28.40 -105.95 3.68
CA SER A 351 -29.63 -106.31 4.39
C SER A 351 -30.50 -107.25 3.56
N GLU A 352 -30.56 -107.06 2.24
CA GLU A 352 -31.28 -107.95 1.32
C GLU A 352 -30.62 -109.34 1.29
N ASP A 353 -29.28 -109.41 1.23
CA ASP A 353 -28.53 -110.66 1.25
C ASP A 353 -28.77 -111.45 2.55
N VAL A 354 -28.74 -110.77 3.71
CA VAL A 354 -29.00 -111.41 5.01
C VAL A 354 -30.47 -111.84 5.14
N GLN A 355 -31.40 -111.07 4.57
CA GLN A 355 -32.82 -111.46 4.52
C GLN A 355 -33.01 -112.74 3.68
N GLN A 356 -32.34 -112.84 2.54
CA GLN A 356 -32.36 -114.05 1.71
C GLN A 356 -31.74 -115.25 2.44
N LEU A 357 -30.65 -115.04 3.19
CA LEU A 357 -30.07 -116.08 4.05
C LEU A 357 -31.05 -116.54 5.15
N HIS A 358 -31.74 -115.60 5.82
CA HIS A 358 -32.76 -115.91 6.81
C HIS A 358 -33.86 -116.81 6.22
N ASP A 359 -34.31 -116.52 5.00
CA ASP A 359 -35.35 -117.31 4.33
C ASP A 359 -34.85 -118.71 3.91
N GLN A 360 -33.60 -118.82 3.44
CA GLN A 360 -32.97 -120.12 3.16
C GLN A 360 -32.81 -120.99 4.42
N ILE A 361 -32.53 -120.37 5.55
CA ILE A 361 -32.41 -121.08 6.84
C ILE A 361 -33.78 -121.59 7.31
N ALA A 362 -34.86 -120.85 7.06
CA ALA A 362 -36.22 -121.31 7.34
C ALA A 362 -36.57 -122.57 6.52
N GLU A 363 -36.11 -122.67 5.26
CA GLU A 363 -36.28 -123.88 4.44
C GLU A 363 -35.49 -125.08 5.02
N ILE A 364 -34.32 -124.85 5.61
CA ILE A 364 -33.55 -125.91 6.30
C ILE A 364 -34.31 -126.42 7.53
N ASP A 365 -34.98 -125.54 8.27
CA ASP A 365 -35.80 -125.89 9.44
C ASP A 365 -36.90 -126.89 9.06
N GLU A 366 -37.61 -126.66 7.95
CA GLU A 366 -38.61 -127.59 7.40
C GLU A 366 -38.01 -128.96 7.04
N VAL A 367 -36.77 -128.98 6.53
CA VAL A 367 -36.06 -130.23 6.22
C VAL A 367 -35.66 -130.97 7.50
N LEU A 368 -35.26 -130.26 8.56
CA LEU A 368 -34.92 -130.86 9.85
C LEU A 368 -36.14 -131.47 10.54
N ASP A 369 -37.29 -130.80 10.48
CA ASP A 369 -38.57 -131.35 10.94
C ASP A 369 -38.90 -132.66 10.22
N ALA A 370 -38.76 -132.69 8.89
CA ALA A 370 -38.96 -133.90 8.10
C ALA A 370 -37.98 -135.02 8.47
N ILE A 371 -36.71 -134.70 8.76
CA ILE A 371 -35.71 -135.68 9.21
C ILE A 371 -36.10 -136.23 10.59
N ASN A 372 -36.53 -135.37 11.51
CA ASN A 372 -36.93 -135.77 12.86
C ASN A 372 -38.16 -136.69 12.81
N ASP A 373 -39.16 -136.36 12.00
CA ASP A 373 -40.34 -137.18 11.72
C ASP A 373 -39.95 -138.55 11.14
N ILE A 374 -39.04 -138.59 10.15
CA ILE A 374 -38.54 -139.83 9.55
C ILE A 374 -37.81 -140.68 10.60
N ALA A 375 -36.96 -140.05 11.43
CA ALA A 375 -36.21 -140.74 12.45
C ALA A 375 -37.14 -141.28 13.56
N GLU A 376 -38.19 -140.54 13.94
CA GLU A 376 -39.22 -141.03 14.87
C GLU A 376 -40.01 -142.21 14.30
N GLN A 377 -40.45 -142.12 13.05
CA GLN A 377 -41.09 -143.24 12.36
C GLN A 377 -40.17 -144.46 12.28
N THR A 378 -38.88 -144.25 11.99
CA THR A 378 -37.88 -145.31 11.93
C THR A 378 -37.65 -145.95 13.30
N ASN A 379 -37.60 -145.16 14.37
CA ASN A 379 -37.50 -145.63 15.75
C ASN A 379 -38.73 -146.46 16.16
N LEU A 380 -39.94 -146.01 15.80
CA LEU A 380 -41.20 -146.75 16.03
C LEU A 380 -41.24 -148.07 15.23
N LEU A 381 -40.79 -148.07 13.98
CA LEU A 381 -40.67 -149.28 13.16
C LEU A 381 -39.66 -150.27 13.76
N ALA A 382 -38.51 -149.77 14.21
CA ALA A 382 -37.48 -150.55 14.86
C ALA A 382 -37.97 -151.14 16.19
N LEU A 383 -38.69 -150.36 17.01
CA LEU A 383 -39.31 -150.81 18.24
C LEU A 383 -40.33 -151.93 18.00
N ASN A 384 -41.22 -151.75 17.00
CA ASN A 384 -42.17 -152.79 16.60
C ASN A 384 -41.45 -154.06 16.12
N ALA A 385 -40.36 -153.93 15.36
CA ALA A 385 -39.54 -155.05 14.92
C ALA A 385 -38.83 -155.75 16.09
N SER A 386 -38.31 -155.02 17.08
CA SER A 386 -37.72 -155.57 18.31
C SER A 386 -38.76 -156.33 19.15
N ILE A 387 -40.00 -155.84 19.23
CA ILE A 387 -41.12 -156.52 19.90
C ILE A 387 -41.46 -157.83 19.19
N GLU A 388 -41.59 -157.81 17.86
CA GLU A 388 -41.91 -159.01 17.08
C GLU A 388 -40.78 -160.04 17.12
N ALA A 389 -39.52 -159.58 17.13
CA ALA A 389 -38.35 -160.43 17.32
C ALA A 389 -38.34 -161.10 18.72
N ALA A 390 -38.70 -160.36 19.78
CA ALA A 390 -38.85 -160.93 21.13
C ALA A 390 -40.01 -161.94 21.23
N ARG A 391 -41.06 -161.75 20.43
CA ARG A 391 -42.23 -162.65 20.33
C ARG A 391 -41.89 -163.99 19.66
N ALA A 392 -40.90 -164.01 18.76
CA ALA A 392 -40.48 -165.18 18.00
C ALA A 392 -39.51 -166.13 18.74
N GLY A 393 -39.05 -165.77 19.95
CA GLY A 393 -38.12 -166.60 20.76
C GLY A 393 -36.76 -166.82 20.07
N ASP A 394 -36.21 -168.03 20.15
CA ASP A 394 -34.87 -168.38 19.61
C ASP A 394 -34.72 -168.13 18.09
N ALA A 395 -35.82 -168.06 17.33
CA ALA A 395 -35.80 -167.79 15.89
C ALA A 395 -35.68 -166.29 15.54
N GLY A 396 -35.90 -165.38 16.51
CA GLY A 396 -35.90 -163.94 16.33
C GLY A 396 -34.59 -163.23 16.68
N GLU A 397 -33.59 -163.94 17.21
CA GLU A 397 -32.37 -163.36 17.81
C GLU A 397 -31.58 -162.48 16.83
N GLY A 398 -31.37 -162.92 15.60
CA GLY A 398 -30.69 -162.14 14.56
C GLY A 398 -31.49 -160.90 14.10
N PHE A 399 -32.82 -160.98 14.08
CA PHE A 399 -33.70 -159.86 13.77
C PHE A 399 -33.75 -158.83 14.91
N ALA A 400 -33.66 -159.28 16.17
CA ALA A 400 -33.59 -158.41 17.33
C ALA A 400 -32.33 -157.53 17.34
N VAL A 401 -31.19 -158.07 16.88
CA VAL A 401 -29.93 -157.31 16.73
C VAL A 401 -30.08 -156.23 15.66
N VAL A 402 -30.61 -156.57 14.48
CA VAL A 402 -30.83 -155.58 13.40
C VAL A 402 -31.84 -154.51 13.83
N ALA A 403 -32.94 -154.89 14.47
CA ALA A 403 -33.92 -153.94 14.96
C ALA A 403 -33.33 -152.99 16.02
N SER A 404 -32.46 -153.50 16.92
CA SER A 404 -31.74 -152.66 17.89
C SER A 404 -30.75 -151.69 17.22
N GLU A 405 -30.06 -152.14 16.16
CA GLU A 405 -29.14 -151.28 15.40
C GLU A 405 -29.88 -150.17 14.63
N VAL A 406 -31.02 -150.49 13.99
CA VAL A 406 -31.88 -149.48 13.33
C VAL A 406 -32.47 -148.51 14.35
N LYS A 407 -32.85 -148.99 15.53
CA LYS A 407 -33.31 -148.15 16.65
C LYS A 407 -32.22 -147.16 17.08
N ASN A 408 -31.00 -147.65 17.31
CA ASN A 408 -29.86 -146.80 17.68
C ASN A 408 -29.56 -145.77 16.59
N LEU A 409 -29.60 -146.16 15.30
CA LEU A 409 -29.35 -145.24 14.18
C LEU A 409 -30.43 -144.16 14.06
N ALA A 410 -31.69 -144.52 14.36
CA ALA A 410 -32.79 -143.57 14.41
C ALA A 410 -32.66 -142.59 15.59
N GLU A 411 -32.33 -143.09 16.79
CA GLU A 411 -32.04 -142.25 17.96
C GLU A 411 -30.83 -141.33 17.73
N GLU A 412 -29.78 -141.83 17.08
CA GLU A 412 -28.61 -141.04 16.67
C GLU A 412 -28.97 -139.99 15.60
N SER A 413 -29.82 -140.34 14.63
CA SER A 413 -30.30 -139.39 13.61
C SER A 413 -31.14 -138.27 14.23
N GLN A 414 -32.01 -138.57 15.20
CA GLN A 414 -32.74 -137.55 15.97
C GLN A 414 -31.80 -136.65 16.76
N ALA A 415 -30.80 -137.23 17.45
CA ALA A 415 -29.83 -136.46 18.21
C ALA A 415 -29.03 -135.51 17.31
N ARG A 416 -28.63 -135.96 16.12
CA ARG A 416 -27.92 -135.13 15.13
C ARG A 416 -28.83 -134.07 14.50
N ALA A 417 -30.09 -134.40 14.20
CA ALA A 417 -31.06 -133.42 13.72
C ALA A 417 -31.28 -132.30 14.74
N ALA A 418 -31.46 -132.63 16.02
CA ALA A 418 -31.62 -131.67 17.10
C ALA A 418 -30.36 -130.78 17.31
N GLU A 419 -29.16 -131.33 17.12
CA GLU A 419 -27.91 -130.54 17.15
C GLU A 419 -27.85 -129.53 15.99
N VAL A 420 -28.27 -129.95 14.78
CA VAL A 420 -28.33 -129.05 13.62
C VAL A 420 -29.44 -128.01 13.78
N GLU A 421 -30.61 -128.37 14.33
CA GLU A 421 -31.72 -127.47 14.66
C GLU A 421 -31.26 -126.36 15.63
N GLY A 422 -30.52 -126.73 16.68
CA GLY A 422 -29.91 -125.74 17.60
C GLY A 422 -28.93 -124.80 16.89
N THR A 423 -28.16 -125.30 15.93
CA THR A 423 -27.25 -124.48 15.12
C THR A 423 -28.02 -123.54 14.20
N VAL A 424 -29.06 -124.03 13.52
CA VAL A 424 -29.96 -123.26 12.66
C VAL A 424 -30.66 -122.15 13.44
N GLY A 425 -31.16 -122.44 14.64
CA GLY A 425 -31.77 -121.43 15.51
C GLY A 425 -30.81 -120.30 15.89
N ASN A 426 -29.53 -120.62 16.15
CA ASN A 426 -28.51 -119.60 16.41
C ASN A 426 -28.27 -118.73 15.17
N ILE A 427 -28.12 -119.34 13.98
CA ILE A 427 -27.90 -118.56 12.74
C ILE A 427 -29.11 -117.68 12.41
N GLN A 428 -30.34 -118.14 12.62
CA GLN A 428 -31.54 -117.29 12.47
C GLN A 428 -31.52 -116.09 13.42
N SER A 429 -31.11 -116.29 14.67
CA SER A 429 -31.00 -115.22 15.66
C SER A 429 -29.94 -114.19 15.23
N GLU A 430 -28.76 -114.66 14.81
CA GLU A 430 -27.66 -113.80 14.33
C GLU A 430 -28.06 -113.03 13.05
N ALA A 431 -28.81 -113.65 12.13
CA ALA A 431 -29.32 -113.00 10.93
C ALA A 431 -30.30 -111.85 11.27
N ARG A 432 -31.23 -112.08 12.22
CA ARG A 432 -32.16 -111.03 12.68
C ARG A 432 -31.44 -109.86 13.34
N GLU A 433 -30.47 -110.15 14.21
CA GLU A 433 -29.65 -109.12 14.86
C GLU A 433 -28.85 -108.32 13.81
N THR A 434 -28.34 -108.98 12.78
CA THR A 434 -27.62 -108.33 11.67
C THR A 434 -28.53 -107.41 10.87
N ILE A 435 -29.77 -107.83 10.54
CA ILE A 435 -30.76 -106.99 9.85
C ILE A 435 -31.10 -105.75 10.69
N GLU A 436 -31.33 -105.91 12.00
CA GLU A 436 -31.60 -104.77 12.89
C GLU A 436 -30.43 -103.78 12.93
N SER A 437 -29.20 -104.29 12.98
CA SER A 437 -27.97 -103.48 12.95
C SER A 437 -27.80 -102.72 11.62
N LEU A 438 -28.08 -103.38 10.49
CA LEU A 438 -28.03 -102.75 9.17
C LEU A 438 -29.12 -101.68 9.00
N SER A 439 -30.32 -101.92 9.51
CA SER A 439 -31.40 -100.92 9.52
C SER A 439 -31.02 -99.69 10.34
N GLN A 440 -30.45 -99.86 11.55
CA GLN A 440 -29.93 -98.73 12.33
C GLN A 440 -28.79 -98.00 11.61
N THR A 441 -27.88 -98.74 10.97
CA THR A 441 -26.77 -98.16 10.21
C THR A 441 -27.28 -97.30 9.06
N THR A 442 -28.25 -97.81 8.31
CA THR A 442 -28.92 -97.09 7.22
C THR A 442 -29.58 -95.80 7.71
N GLY A 443 -30.32 -95.85 8.83
CA GLY A 443 -30.91 -94.66 9.44
C GLY A 443 -29.86 -93.61 9.83
N ARG A 444 -28.71 -94.04 10.37
CA ARG A 444 -27.60 -93.14 10.71
C ARG A 444 -26.89 -92.54 9.49
N LEU A 445 -26.92 -93.23 8.35
CA LEU A 445 -26.36 -92.71 7.09
C LEU A 445 -27.25 -91.62 6.51
N TYR A 446 -28.58 -91.81 6.50
CA TYR A 446 -29.52 -90.76 6.11
C TYR A 446 -29.39 -89.51 6.99
N ASP A 447 -29.30 -89.67 8.32
CA ASP A 447 -29.00 -88.55 9.23
C ASP A 447 -27.66 -87.86 8.91
N GLY A 448 -26.67 -88.61 8.43
CA GLY A 448 -25.36 -88.10 8.01
C GLY A 448 -25.44 -87.27 6.73
N ILE A 449 -26.21 -87.76 5.75
CA ILE A 449 -26.48 -87.06 4.48
C ILE A 449 -27.18 -85.73 4.75
N ASP A 450 -28.26 -85.73 5.54
CA ASP A 450 -29.01 -84.51 5.89
C ASP A 450 -28.09 -83.45 6.54
N ARG A 451 -27.21 -83.88 7.44
CA ARG A 451 -26.21 -82.99 8.07
C ARG A 451 -25.17 -82.47 7.09
N GLY A 452 -24.74 -83.29 6.13
CA GLY A 452 -23.85 -82.85 5.06
C GLY A 452 -24.49 -81.76 4.21
N GLU A 453 -25.77 -81.92 3.85
CA GLU A 453 -26.52 -80.91 3.10
C GLU A 453 -26.68 -79.59 3.87
N ASP A 454 -26.87 -79.64 5.20
CA ASP A 454 -26.89 -78.46 6.06
C ASP A 454 -25.53 -77.74 6.12
N VAL A 455 -24.43 -78.49 6.10
CA VAL A 455 -23.06 -77.93 6.01
C VAL A 455 -22.85 -77.22 4.67
N MET A 456 -23.21 -77.85 3.55
CA MET A 456 -23.12 -77.21 2.22
C MET A 456 -23.89 -75.89 2.17
N ARG A 457 -25.12 -75.86 2.70
CA ARG A 457 -25.92 -74.63 2.73
C ARG A 457 -25.25 -73.52 3.55
N SER A 458 -24.67 -73.88 4.69
CA SER A 458 -23.96 -72.93 5.55
C SER A 458 -22.70 -72.37 4.88
N LEU A 459 -21.97 -73.19 4.12
CA LEU A 459 -20.78 -72.74 3.38
C LEU A 459 -21.16 -71.83 2.21
N SER A 460 -22.29 -72.10 1.55
CA SER A 460 -22.82 -71.24 0.50
C SER A 460 -23.23 -69.86 1.04
N ASP A 461 -23.87 -69.83 2.22
CA ASP A 461 -24.19 -68.58 2.91
C ASP A 461 -22.93 -67.79 3.31
N ILE A 462 -21.85 -68.49 3.74
CA ILE A 462 -20.55 -67.86 4.01
C ILE A 462 -19.95 -67.27 2.74
N SER A 463 -19.95 -68.01 1.63
CA SER A 463 -19.43 -67.53 0.35
C SER A 463 -20.14 -66.25 -0.11
N ALA A 464 -21.48 -66.23 -0.04
CA ALA A 464 -22.26 -65.04 -0.36
C ALA A 464 -21.97 -63.85 0.57
N ALA A 465 -21.74 -64.09 1.87
CA ALA A 465 -21.36 -63.04 2.81
C ALA A 465 -19.95 -62.48 2.53
N VAL A 466 -19.02 -63.34 2.11
CA VAL A 466 -17.65 -62.96 1.73
C VAL A 466 -17.64 -62.13 0.43
N GLU A 467 -18.45 -62.50 -0.56
CA GLU A 467 -18.63 -61.70 -1.77
C GLU A 467 -19.14 -60.29 -1.45
N GLN A 468 -20.13 -60.18 -0.56
CA GLN A 468 -20.64 -58.87 -0.11
C GLN A 468 -19.57 -58.06 0.62
N ALA A 469 -18.76 -58.69 1.48
CA ALA A 469 -17.63 -58.03 2.14
C ALA A 469 -16.59 -57.52 1.14
N THR A 470 -16.33 -58.29 0.08
CA THR A 470 -15.40 -57.92 -1.01
C THR A 470 -15.91 -56.71 -1.80
N VAL A 471 -17.21 -56.66 -2.08
CA VAL A 471 -17.81 -55.46 -2.71
C VAL A 471 -17.70 -54.25 -1.78
N GLY A 472 -18.04 -54.41 -0.50
CA GLY A 472 -17.99 -53.33 0.48
C GLY A 472 -16.58 -52.78 0.69
N VAL A 473 -15.55 -53.63 0.72
CA VAL A 473 -14.16 -53.15 0.84
C VAL A 473 -13.68 -52.44 -0.42
N GLY A 474 -14.15 -52.83 -1.60
CA GLY A 474 -13.89 -52.10 -2.84
C GLY A 474 -14.49 -50.68 -2.84
N GLU A 475 -15.68 -50.49 -2.26
CA GLU A 475 -16.27 -49.16 -2.07
C GLU A 475 -15.47 -48.32 -1.06
N VAL A 476 -14.96 -48.95 0.01
CA VAL A 476 -14.07 -48.28 0.98
C VAL A 476 -12.78 -47.82 0.31
N ALA A 477 -12.12 -48.68 -0.48
CA ALA A 477 -10.91 -48.33 -1.20
C ALA A 477 -11.11 -47.13 -2.14
N SER A 478 -12.21 -47.12 -2.92
CA SER A 478 -12.53 -45.98 -3.78
C SER A 478 -12.78 -44.70 -3.00
N ALA A 479 -13.46 -44.77 -1.86
CA ALA A 479 -13.68 -43.60 -1.00
C ALA A 479 -12.38 -43.11 -0.34
N THR A 480 -11.44 -44.02 -0.06
CA THR A 480 -10.10 -43.69 0.44
C THR A 480 -9.26 -42.98 -0.62
N ASP A 481 -9.34 -43.39 -1.89
CA ASP A 481 -8.69 -42.69 -3.00
C ASP A 481 -9.23 -41.25 -3.16
N ASP A 482 -10.55 -41.07 -3.09
CA ASP A 482 -11.18 -39.73 -3.14
C ASP A 482 -10.74 -38.84 -1.95
N GLN A 483 -10.54 -39.44 -0.76
CA GLN A 483 -10.01 -38.75 0.40
C GLN A 483 -8.54 -38.35 0.22
N ALA A 484 -7.72 -39.19 -0.40
CA ALA A 484 -6.33 -38.88 -0.71
C ALA A 484 -6.25 -37.66 -1.63
N GLU A 485 -7.05 -37.62 -2.72
CA GLU A 485 -7.11 -36.48 -3.63
C GLU A 485 -7.55 -35.20 -2.89
N SER A 486 -8.54 -35.32 -2.00
CA SER A 486 -9.02 -34.20 -1.18
C SER A 486 -7.93 -33.70 -0.22
N ALA A 487 -7.14 -34.59 0.37
CA ALA A 487 -6.02 -34.23 1.25
C ALA A 487 -4.96 -33.42 0.49
N GLU A 488 -4.59 -33.86 -0.72
CA GLU A 488 -3.64 -33.14 -1.58
C GLU A 488 -4.15 -31.75 -1.97
N GLN A 489 -5.44 -31.63 -2.31
CA GLN A 489 -6.06 -30.34 -2.62
C GLN A 489 -6.05 -29.39 -1.41
N ILE A 490 -6.32 -29.89 -0.21
CA ILE A 490 -6.27 -29.09 1.02
C ILE A 490 -4.82 -28.67 1.31
N ALA A 491 -3.84 -29.56 1.14
CA ALA A 491 -2.43 -29.21 1.30
C ALA A 491 -2.03 -28.03 0.38
N GLY A 492 -2.43 -28.08 -0.90
CA GLY A 492 -2.19 -26.98 -1.83
C GLY A 492 -2.89 -25.67 -1.42
N MET A 493 -4.11 -25.74 -0.89
CA MET A 493 -4.81 -24.56 -0.36
C MET A 493 -4.11 -23.95 0.87
N VAL A 494 -3.50 -24.78 1.71
CA VAL A 494 -2.74 -24.34 2.89
C VAL A 494 -1.45 -23.62 2.48
N ASP A 495 -0.73 -24.14 1.49
CA ASP A 495 0.45 -23.49 0.91
C ASP A 495 0.08 -22.11 0.32
N ASP A 496 -0.97 -22.05 -0.50
CA ASP A 496 -1.50 -20.80 -1.08
C ASP A 496 -1.88 -19.78 0.00
N ALA A 497 -2.54 -20.22 1.07
CA ALA A 497 -2.96 -19.35 2.17
C ALA A 497 -1.76 -18.80 2.96
N THR A 498 -0.72 -19.61 3.14
CA THR A 498 0.53 -19.24 3.80
C THR A 498 1.32 -18.22 2.96
N GLU A 499 1.40 -18.44 1.64
CA GLU A 499 2.03 -17.48 0.72
C GLU A 499 1.30 -16.14 0.75
N ARG A 500 -0.05 -16.15 0.73
CA ARG A 500 -0.86 -14.93 0.84
C ARG A 500 -0.67 -14.20 2.17
N ALA A 501 -0.58 -14.91 3.28
CA ALA A 501 -0.32 -14.30 4.59
C ALA A 501 1.05 -13.61 4.63
N THR A 502 2.06 -14.22 4.01
CA THR A 502 3.40 -13.63 3.86
C THR A 502 3.35 -12.38 2.98
N ALA A 503 2.68 -12.44 1.82
CA ALA A 503 2.53 -11.30 0.92
C ALA A 503 1.79 -10.12 1.58
N VAL A 504 0.78 -10.39 2.41
CA VAL A 504 0.10 -9.35 3.21
C VAL A 504 1.08 -8.70 4.19
N SER A 505 1.94 -9.49 4.85
CA SER A 505 2.94 -8.96 5.79
C SER A 505 3.95 -8.05 5.08
N ASP A 506 4.42 -8.43 3.89
CA ASP A 506 5.32 -7.59 3.08
C ASP A 506 4.65 -6.27 2.66
N GLN A 507 3.40 -6.33 2.19
CA GLN A 507 2.65 -5.14 1.79
C GLN A 507 2.39 -4.18 2.97
N ILE A 508 2.19 -4.72 4.17
CA ILE A 508 2.08 -3.94 5.41
C ILE A 508 3.38 -3.19 5.70
N GLY A 509 4.54 -3.81 5.49
CA GLY A 509 5.83 -3.13 5.57
C GLY A 509 5.93 -1.92 4.65
N GLU A 510 5.49 -2.05 3.39
CA GLU A 510 5.47 -0.94 2.43
C GLU A 510 4.52 0.19 2.86
N ILE A 511 3.34 -0.13 3.41
CA ILE A 511 2.38 0.85 3.93
C ILE A 511 2.96 1.60 5.12
N ALA A 512 3.62 0.89 6.05
CA ALA A 512 4.25 1.50 7.21
C ALA A 512 5.36 2.49 6.80
N ASP A 513 6.19 2.13 5.81
CA ASP A 513 7.23 3.01 5.29
C ASP A 513 6.65 4.25 4.58
N ALA A 514 5.62 4.07 3.76
CA ALA A 514 4.92 5.17 3.10
C ALA A 514 4.28 6.13 4.12
N ASN A 515 3.64 5.60 5.17
CA ASN A 515 3.02 6.39 6.22
C ASN A 515 4.04 7.15 7.08
N ARG A 516 5.23 6.57 7.32
CA ARG A 516 6.34 7.25 7.98
C ARG A 516 6.82 8.45 7.14
N SER A 517 7.02 8.25 5.84
CA SER A 517 7.40 9.33 4.92
C SER A 517 6.32 10.43 4.84
N GLN A 518 5.04 10.06 4.85
CA GLN A 518 3.94 11.01 4.88
C GLN A 518 3.96 11.86 6.16
N THR A 519 4.19 11.24 7.31
CA THR A 519 4.30 11.94 8.60
C THR A 519 5.43 12.96 8.58
N GLU A 520 6.61 12.59 8.06
CA GLU A 520 7.76 13.50 7.92
C GLU A 520 7.44 14.70 7.01
N GLN A 521 6.77 14.47 5.88
CA GLN A 521 6.35 15.53 4.96
C GLN A 521 5.34 16.48 5.60
N VAL A 522 4.37 15.96 6.36
CA VAL A 522 3.36 16.76 7.06
C VAL A 522 4.00 17.62 8.15
N LEU A 523 4.96 17.09 8.90
CA LEU A 523 5.73 17.88 9.87
C LEU A 523 6.55 18.98 9.21
N SER A 524 7.17 18.70 8.05
CA SER A 524 7.88 19.71 7.26
C SER A 524 6.96 20.84 6.78
N ILE A 525 5.72 20.51 6.36
CA ILE A 525 4.70 21.51 5.98
C ILE A 525 4.34 22.39 7.17
N ARG A 526 4.12 21.78 8.35
CA ARG A 526 3.84 22.51 9.60
C ARG A 526 4.95 23.50 9.93
N ASP A 527 6.21 23.06 9.87
CA ASP A 527 7.37 23.89 10.16
C ASP A 527 7.53 25.01 9.12
N ALA A 528 7.27 24.73 7.84
CA ALA A 528 7.30 25.74 6.78
C ALA A 528 6.21 26.81 6.99
N ALA A 529 5.00 26.42 7.36
CA ALA A 529 3.90 27.33 7.68
C ALA A 529 4.22 28.22 8.89
N ALA A 530 4.72 27.63 9.99
CA ALA A 530 5.14 28.38 11.17
C ALA A 530 6.28 29.38 10.88
N ARG A 531 7.23 29.00 10.02
CA ARG A 531 8.30 29.91 9.57
C ARG A 531 7.79 31.07 8.72
N LEU A 532 6.70 30.88 7.98
CA LEU A 532 6.06 31.95 7.21
C LEU A 532 5.36 32.95 8.15
N GLY A 533 4.61 32.48 9.14
CA GLY A 533 3.97 33.32 10.16
C GLY A 533 4.96 34.06 11.06
N GLY A 534 6.11 33.44 11.36
CA GLY A 534 7.16 33.97 12.24
C GLY A 534 8.11 35.03 11.65
N GLY A 535 7.80 35.65 10.51
CA GLY A 535 8.70 36.58 9.81
C GLY A 535 8.77 38.01 10.38
N GLU A 536 9.82 38.28 11.17
CA GLU A 536 10.36 39.58 11.66
C GLU A 536 10.04 40.01 13.11
N THR A 537 10.58 39.28 14.08
CA THR A 537 11.19 39.87 15.29
C THR A 537 12.68 39.53 15.31
N GLY A 538 13.45 40.17 14.42
CA GLY A 538 14.89 39.95 14.25
C GLY A 538 15.62 41.25 13.91
N GLY A 539 15.38 42.30 14.70
CA GLY A 539 16.16 43.54 14.67
C GLY A 539 17.44 43.40 15.50
N ALA A 540 18.57 43.68 14.86
CA ALA A 540 19.95 43.60 15.34
C ALA A 540 20.20 44.06 16.79
N GLY A 541 21.00 43.28 17.53
CA GLY A 541 21.66 43.74 18.75
C GLY A 541 22.32 42.60 19.55
N GLY A 542 23.64 42.43 19.41
CA GLY A 542 24.44 41.67 20.37
C GLY A 542 25.47 40.73 19.75
N ALA A 543 26.68 41.25 19.53
CA ALA A 543 27.86 40.41 19.34
C ALA A 543 28.07 39.53 20.59
N GLY A 544 28.16 38.21 20.38
CA GLY A 544 28.48 37.24 21.42
C GLY A 544 29.18 36.03 20.80
N THR A 545 30.51 36.10 20.81
CA THR A 545 31.57 35.07 20.79
C THR A 545 31.26 33.65 20.26
N PRO A 546 32.13 33.07 19.40
CA PRO A 546 32.00 31.66 18.99
C PRO A 546 32.41 30.73 20.14
N LEU A 547 31.59 29.72 20.42
CA LEU A 547 31.97 28.54 21.21
C LEU A 547 32.19 27.35 20.27
N GLU A 548 33.35 26.72 20.45
CA GLU A 548 33.86 25.52 19.78
C GLU A 548 32.95 24.29 19.95
N PRO A 549 33.13 23.24 19.11
CA PRO A 549 32.27 22.06 19.13
C PRO A 549 32.69 21.09 20.25
N ASN A 550 31.73 20.64 21.05
CA ASN A 550 31.90 19.46 21.88
C ASN A 550 31.08 18.31 21.29
N SER A 551 31.81 17.24 20.99
CA SER A 551 31.33 15.89 20.74
C SER A 551 30.46 15.40 21.90
N ASP A 552 29.24 14.93 21.60
CA ASP A 552 28.66 13.76 22.25
C ASP A 552 27.45 13.26 21.43
N THR A 553 27.62 12.06 20.87
CA THR A 553 26.62 11.22 20.21
C THR A 553 25.52 10.77 21.19
N PRO A 554 24.23 10.79 20.79
CA PRO A 554 23.22 9.96 21.43
C PRO A 554 23.09 8.61 20.70
N THR A 555 23.10 7.58 21.53
CA THR A 555 22.91 6.16 21.27
C THR A 555 21.58 5.82 20.61
N THR A 556 21.65 4.93 19.62
CA THR A 556 20.54 4.11 19.10
C THR A 556 20.04 3.12 20.17
N GLY A 557 18.78 3.23 20.59
CA GLY A 557 18.00 2.08 21.06
C GLY A 557 17.13 1.64 19.88
N GLY A 558 17.09 0.39 19.44
CA GLY A 558 17.15 -0.85 20.19
C GLY A 558 15.78 -1.50 20.10
N VAL A 559 15.46 -2.02 18.90
CA VAL A 559 14.26 -2.83 18.63
C VAL A 559 14.63 -4.26 19.01
N ASP A 560 13.89 -4.85 19.95
CA ASP A 560 14.03 -6.24 20.35
C ASP A 560 13.67 -7.16 19.18
N GLY A 561 14.62 -8.02 18.81
CA GLY A 561 14.42 -9.15 17.90
C GLY A 561 13.82 -10.38 18.61
N PRO A 562 13.48 -11.43 17.85
CA PRO A 562 12.59 -12.51 18.30
C PRO A 562 13.25 -13.44 19.33
N PRO A 563 12.47 -14.16 20.16
CA PRO A 563 13.02 -15.04 21.17
C PRO A 563 13.66 -16.28 20.52
N ALA A 564 14.95 -16.48 20.82
CA ALA A 564 15.66 -17.71 20.54
C ALA A 564 15.10 -18.86 21.39
N GLY A 565 14.72 -19.93 20.71
CA GLY A 565 14.28 -21.18 21.29
C GLY A 565 15.37 -21.88 22.12
N VAL A 566 14.89 -22.45 23.21
CA VAL A 566 15.09 -23.84 23.66
C VAL A 566 16.48 -24.46 23.48
N ARG A 567 17.02 -24.83 24.65
CA ARG A 567 18.20 -25.66 24.94
C ARG A 567 18.32 -26.88 24.04
N ASP A 568 19.55 -27.10 23.54
CA ASP A 568 20.00 -28.37 23.00
C ASP A 568 21.03 -29.01 23.97
N GLU A 569 20.63 -30.12 24.58
CA GLU A 569 21.54 -31.18 25.04
C GLU A 569 20.91 -32.52 24.67
N SER A 570 21.35 -33.16 23.59
CA SER A 570 21.78 -34.57 23.59
C SER A 570 22.17 -35.02 22.18
N GLY A 571 23.39 -35.55 22.02
CA GLY A 571 23.85 -36.10 20.75
C GLY A 571 23.24 -37.45 20.40
N PHE A 572 23.26 -37.80 19.10
CA PHE A 572 23.44 -39.16 18.57
C PHE A 572 23.77 -39.10 17.07
N ASP A 573 24.43 -40.16 16.61
CA ASP A 573 25.12 -40.41 15.32
C ASP A 573 24.45 -39.99 13.99
N GLU A 574 25.27 -39.50 13.06
CA GLU A 574 25.01 -39.50 11.61
C GLU A 574 25.23 -40.89 10.99
N PRO A 575 24.37 -41.31 10.05
CA PRO A 575 24.76 -42.21 8.97
C PRO A 575 24.68 -41.54 7.57
N PRO A 576 25.32 -42.13 6.54
CA PRO A 576 25.85 -41.38 5.42
C PRO A 576 24.87 -41.20 4.26
N SER A 577 25.12 -40.12 3.51
CA SER A 577 24.49 -39.76 2.24
C SER A 577 24.71 -40.83 1.15
N ARG A 578 23.62 -41.44 0.66
CA ARG A 578 23.60 -42.15 -0.63
C ARG A 578 23.18 -41.19 -1.74
N ARG A 579 24.14 -40.86 -2.61
CA ARG A 579 23.89 -40.40 -3.98
C ARG A 579 23.28 -41.57 -4.76
N LEU A 580 22.04 -41.43 -5.22
CA LEU A 580 21.55 -42.22 -6.34
C LEU A 580 21.79 -41.46 -7.63
N SER A 581 22.68 -42.07 -8.42
CA SER A 581 22.90 -41.82 -9.84
C SER A 581 21.63 -42.18 -10.60
N ASN A 582 21.10 -41.27 -11.42
CA ASN A 582 20.17 -41.62 -12.48
C ASN A 582 20.97 -41.77 -13.78
N ASP A 583 21.21 -43.02 -14.16
CA ASP A 583 21.76 -43.45 -15.44
C ASP A 583 20.71 -44.35 -16.13
N GLY A 584 20.56 -44.17 -17.44
CA GLY A 584 19.72 -44.97 -18.33
C GLY A 584 18.30 -44.42 -18.54
N GLY A 585 17.79 -44.24 -19.75
CA GLY A 585 18.31 -44.61 -21.05
C GLY A 585 17.23 -44.40 -22.10
N THR A 586 17.60 -43.76 -23.20
CA THR A 586 16.92 -43.87 -24.49
C THR A 586 17.06 -45.30 -25.01
N SER A 587 15.97 -45.97 -25.40
CA SER A 587 15.79 -46.65 -26.72
C SER A 587 14.54 -47.54 -26.76
N GLU A 588 13.83 -47.39 -27.89
CA GLU A 588 12.82 -48.27 -28.54
C GLU A 588 11.42 -48.46 -27.94
#